data_AF-D1GIV1-F1
#
_entry.id   AF-D1GIV1-F1
#
_cell.length_a   1.000
_cell.length_b   1.000
_cell.length_c   1.000
_cell.angle_alpha   90.00
_cell.angle_beta   90.00
_cell.angle_gamma   90.00
#
_symmetry.space_group_name_H-M   'P 1'
#
loop_
_entity.id
_entity.type
_entity.pdbx_description
1 polymer ?
#
loop_
_entity_poly.entity_id
_entity_poly.type
_entity_poly.pdbx_seq_one_letter_code
_entity_poly.pdbx_strand_id
1 'polypeptide(L)' 'GLALEKATIKDLGRAKKVQVSKENTTIIDGAGDSAAIESRVGQIKTQIEDTSSDYDREKLQERVAKLAGG' A
#
# COMPACT_ATOMS: atom_id res chain seq x y z
N GLY A 1 -19.53 8.95 5.14
CA GLY A 1 -18.13 9.10 4.70
C GLY A 1 -17.33 9.84 5.75
N LEU A 2 -16.00 9.81 5.66
CA LEU A 2 -15.12 10.61 6.52
C LEU A 2 -15.04 12.05 5.99
N ALA A 3 -14.94 13.04 6.88
CA ALA A 3 -14.80 14.46 6.54
C ALA A 3 -13.39 14.95 6.91
N LEU A 4 -12.73 15.70 6.02
CA LEU A 4 -11.35 16.13 6.23
C LEU A 4 -11.21 17.07 7.44
N GLU A 5 -12.22 17.90 7.72
CA GLU A 5 -12.18 18.79 8.88
C GLU A 5 -12.20 18.03 10.23
N LYS A 6 -12.58 16.75 10.22
CA LYS A 6 -12.62 15.88 11.41
C LYS A 6 -11.37 15.02 11.57
N ALA A 7 -10.42 15.09 10.64
CA ALA A 7 -9.20 14.30 10.71
C ALA A 7 -8.33 14.73 11.89
N THR A 8 -7.73 13.74 12.55
CA THR A 8 -6.85 13.90 13.71
C THR A 8 -5.46 13.35 13.41
N ILE A 9 -4.49 13.62 14.28
CA ILE A 9 -3.13 13.04 14.16
C ILE A 9 -3.14 11.51 14.18
N LYS A 10 -4.16 10.87 14.77
CA LYS A 10 -4.31 9.42 14.79
C LYS A 10 -4.67 8.83 13.43
N ASP A 11 -5.23 9.64 12.53
CA ASP A 11 -5.60 9.24 11.17
C ASP A 11 -4.42 9.34 10.19
N LEU A 12 -3.31 9.97 10.60
CA LEU A 12 -2.12 10.15 9.78
C LEU A 12 -1.19 8.92 9.87
N GLY A 13 -0.82 8.39 8.70
CA GLY A 13 0.27 7.42 8.59
C GLY A 13 1.64 8.03 8.90
N ARG A 14 2.62 7.18 9.21
CA ARG A 14 4.01 7.60 9.50
C ARG A 14 4.98 6.75 8.69
N ALA A 15 6.11 7.35 8.32
CA ALA A 15 7.23 6.68 7.68
C ALA A 15 8.54 7.37 8.09
N LYS A 16 9.67 6.67 7.98
CA LYS A 16 10.98 7.23 8.32
C LYS A 16 11.45 8.28 7.33
N LYS A 17 11.21 8.05 6.03
CA LYS A 17 11.61 8.97 4.96
C LYS A 17 10.59 8.96 3.83
N VAL A 18 10.31 10.15 3.30
CA VAL A 18 9.53 10.32 2.07
C VAL A 18 10.40 11.07 1.07
N GLN A 19 10.52 10.55 -0.14
CA GLN A 19 11.24 11.17 -1.25
C GLN A 19 10.24 11.47 -2.37
N VAL A 20 10.20 12.73 -2.82
CA VAL A 20 9.33 13.17 -3.90
C VAL A 20 10.20 13.73 -5.02
N SER A 21 9.94 13.26 -6.23
CA SER A 21 10.60 13.69 -7.47
C SER A 21 9.56 14.15 -8.48
N LYS A 22 10.00 14.63 -9.65
CA LYS A 22 9.09 15.09 -10.71
C LYS A 22 8.05 14.04 -11.13
N GLU A 23 8.43 12.77 -11.10
CA GLU A 23 7.62 11.67 -11.65
C GLU A 23 7.23 10.62 -10.61
N ASN A 24 8.00 10.50 -9.51
CA ASN A 24 7.83 9.42 -8.55
C ASN A 24 7.79 9.92 -7.11
N THR A 25 7.05 9.20 -6.27
CA THR A 25 7.05 9.34 -4.81
C THR A 25 7.41 8.00 -4.17
N THR A 26 8.38 8.02 -3.26
CA THR A 26 8.84 6.83 -2.52
C THR A 26 8.66 7.06 -1.03
N ILE A 27 7.98 6.13 -0.36
CA ILE A 27 7.81 6.10 1.09
C ILE A 27 8.69 4.95 1.60
N ILE A 28 9.55 5.23 2.58
CA ILE A 28 10.57 4.30 3.08
C ILE A 28 10.41 4.10 4.58
N ASP A 29 10.42 2.83 4.99
CA ASP A 29 10.22 2.33 6.35
C ASP A 29 8.91 2.88 6.95
N GLY A 30 7.78 2.48 6.36
CA GLY A 30 6.44 2.76 6.88
C GLY A 30 6.22 2.18 8.29
N ALA A 31 5.59 2.94 9.17
CA ALA A 31 5.32 2.52 10.57
C ALA A 31 3.96 1.83 10.74
N GLY A 32 3.52 1.08 9.73
CA GLY A 32 2.29 0.29 9.78
C GLY A 32 2.46 -0.97 10.64
N ASP A 33 1.35 -1.53 11.11
CA ASP A 33 1.36 -2.83 11.77
C ASP A 33 1.73 -3.94 10.77
N SER A 34 2.80 -4.69 11.07
CA SER A 34 3.28 -5.78 10.23
C SER A 34 2.20 -6.83 9.95
N ALA A 35 1.37 -7.16 10.93
CA ALA A 35 0.30 -8.15 10.75
C ALA A 35 -0.79 -7.65 9.78
N ALA A 36 -1.14 -6.36 9.86
CA ALA A 36 -2.08 -5.73 8.94
C ALA A 36 -1.51 -5.67 7.51
N ILE A 37 -0.21 -5.38 7.36
CA ILE A 37 0.47 -5.36 6.06
C ILE A 37 0.50 -6.76 5.45
N GLU A 38 0.89 -7.78 6.21
CA GLU A 38 0.89 -9.18 5.76
C GLU A 38 -0.50 -9.66 5.37
N SER A 39 -1.52 -9.35 6.18
CA SER A 39 -2.92 -9.65 5.85
C SER A 39 -3.32 -8.99 4.53
N ARG A 40 -2.93 -7.73 4.32
CA ARG A 40 -3.21 -7.01 3.08
C ARG A 40 -2.51 -7.65 1.87
N VAL A 41 -1.26 -8.06 2.01
CA VAL A 41 -0.52 -8.79 0.97
C VAL A 41 -1.22 -10.12 0.66
N GLY A 42 -1.65 -10.86 1.68
CA GLY A 42 -2.39 -12.11 1.53
C GLY A 42 -3.69 -11.93 0.73
N GLN A 43 -4.48 -10.91 1.06
CA GLN A 43 -5.70 -10.58 0.31
C GLN A 43 -5.42 -10.32 -1.18
N ILE A 44 -4.35 -9.60 -1.50
CA ILE A 44 -3.99 -9.29 -2.89
C ILE A 44 -3.49 -10.54 -3.62
N LYS A 45 -2.78 -11.44 -2.93
CA LYS A 45 -2.38 -12.74 -3.50
C LYS A 45 -3.58 -13.60 -3.87
N THR A 46 -4.61 -13.68 -3.03
CA THR A 46 -5.85 -14.37 -3.38
C THR A 46 -6.52 -13.73 -4.61
N GLN A 47 -6.56 -12.39 -4.69
CA GLN A 47 -7.09 -11.69 -5.87
C GLN A 47 -6.31 -11.99 -7.16
N ILE A 48 -5.01 -12.28 -7.06
CA ILE A 48 -4.17 -12.68 -8.20
C ILE A 48 -4.56 -14.08 -8.70
N GLU A 49 -4.88 -14.99 -7.79
CA GLU A 49 -5.28 -16.36 -8.11
C GLU A 49 -6.68 -16.39 -8.74
N ASP A 50 -7.58 -15.50 -8.28
CA ASP A 50 -8.97 -15.43 -8.74
C ASP A 50 -9.14 -14.69 -10.08
N THR A 51 -8.13 -13.98 -10.58
CA THR A 51 -8.22 -13.26 -11.85
C THR A 51 -7.72 -14.08 -13.04
N SER A 52 -8.51 -14.08 -14.11
CA SER A 52 -8.15 -14.63 -15.42
C SER A 52 -7.53 -13.61 -16.37
N SER A 53 -7.43 -12.34 -15.95
CA SER A 53 -6.87 -11.24 -16.75
C SER A 53 -5.39 -11.08 -16.42
N ASP A 54 -4.52 -11.25 -17.43
CA ASP A 54 -3.08 -11.04 -17.27
C ASP A 54 -2.76 -9.58 -16.91
N TYR A 55 -3.55 -8.63 -17.43
CA TYR A 55 -3.44 -7.21 -17.07
C TYR A 55 -3.72 -6.97 -15.59
N ASP A 56 -4.80 -7.56 -15.05
CA ASP A 56 -5.15 -7.40 -13.64
C ASP A 56 -4.12 -8.08 -12.74
N ARG A 57 -3.64 -9.25 -13.15
CA ARG A 57 -2.56 -9.97 -12.48
C ARG A 57 -1.29 -9.12 -12.36
N GLU A 58 -0.86 -8.49 -13.45
CA GLU A 58 0.31 -7.60 -13.46
C GLU A 58 0.11 -6.43 -12.48
N LYS A 59 -1.05 -5.75 -12.54
CA LYS A 59 -1.34 -4.61 -11.64
C LYS A 59 -1.44 -5.00 -10.18
N LEU A 60 -1.95 -6.19 -9.87
CA LEU A 60 -1.98 -6.71 -8.51
C LEU A 60 -0.58 -7.09 -8.01
N GLN A 61 0.28 -7.66 -8.87
CA GLN A 61 1.67 -7.95 -8.54
C GLN A 61 2.47 -6.67 -8.25
N GLU A 62 2.27 -5.60 -9.02
CA GLU A 62 2.88 -4.30 -8.73
C GLU A 62 2.50 -3.79 -7.33
N ARG A 63 1.24 -3.98 -6.91
CA ARG A 63 0.77 -3.56 -5.58
C ARG A 63 1.43 -4.38 -4.48
N VAL A 64 1.58 -5.69 -4.67
CA VAL A 64 2.30 -6.55 -3.71
C VAL A 64 3.75 -6.10 -3.58
N ALA A 65 4.43 -5.85 -4.70
CA ALA A 65 5.82 -5.38 -4.70
C ALA A 65 5.97 -4.04 -3.95
N LYS A 66 5.06 -3.10 -4.19
CA LYS A 66 5.04 -1.79 -3.51
C LYS A 66 4.80 -1.90 -2.00
N LEU A 67 3.99 -2.86 -1.54
CA LEU A 67 3.76 -3.09 -0.11
C LEU A 67 4.94 -3.81 0.57
N ALA A 68 5.65 -4.68 -0.15
CA ALA A 68 6.79 -5.41 0.39
C ALA A 68 8.07 -4.56 0.51
N GLY A 69 8.20 -3.51 -0.31
CA GLY A 69 9.40 -2.65 -0.35
C GLY A 69 9.29 -1.32 0.40
N GLY A 70 8.15 -1.06 1.07
CA GLY A 70 7.85 0.19 1.77
C GLY A 70 8.26 0.21 3.23
#